data_AF-A0A951S4Q9-F1
#
_entry.id   AF-A0A951S4Q9-F1
#
_cell.length_a   1.000
_cell.length_b   1.000
_cell.length_c   1.000
_cell.angle_alpha   90.00
_cell.angle_beta   90.00
_cell.angle_gamma   90.00
#
_symmetry.space_group_name_H-M   'P 1'
#
loop_
_entity.id
_entity.type
_entity.pdbx_description
1 polymer ?
#
loop_
_entity_poly.entity_id
_entity_poly.type
_entity_poly.pdbx_seq_one_letter_code
_entity_poly.pdbx_strand_id
1 'polypeptide(L)'
;MKIFFLTIIIILAYNLDFKAQIISDSLKQQIISDLDSTDYFIRWSALNQISDYNLFETIPKIESIFWNQEPFLQVQCLKNLFQFNSPNFHSFALAFIDSSDNYSYEDSQLKALDLKVMVTRYLFQLDDYSSTNCVIQILERDRNKPYQNSYAVDLLPKIIISVPQYADSARYALLRIVINDSTNEKQRYRCLRYLNELYGEEVNQIYLQVFLSDADRALRYSALKYLFKENYSELNIVLNNRLFLENEKTLRYEIAKVLLDSFGGPADYSNVKKYLLIEPDPLIKNVVNQNLKMFKPVTIDSTLSVDILIHRNIQLLDTIFNYNWLGDLNFSNELKNILTTAKTNLQNGDSLACRVQVKAFQDLVDNVYKDSLNTDQRFVTIEGWKFLYWNAQYILDRLPKL
;
A
#
# COMPACT_ATOMS: atom_id res chain seq x y z
N MET A 1 -34.45 30.56 -13.87
CA MET A 1 -33.38 30.55 -14.90
C MET A 1 -32.33 31.64 -14.71
N LYS A 2 -32.70 32.93 -14.51
CA LYS A 2 -31.72 34.01 -14.24
C LYS A 2 -30.91 33.86 -12.94
N ILE A 3 -31.52 33.32 -11.88
CA ILE A 3 -30.83 33.08 -10.60
C ILE A 3 -29.81 31.94 -10.69
N PHE A 4 -30.07 30.93 -11.53
CA PHE A 4 -29.17 29.78 -11.73
C PHE A 4 -27.92 30.13 -12.55
N PHE A 5 -28.06 31.06 -13.50
CA PHE A 5 -26.91 31.61 -14.24
C PHE A 5 -26.02 32.50 -13.36
N LEU A 6 -26.61 33.25 -12.42
CA LEU A 6 -25.87 34.11 -11.51
C LEU A 6 -25.06 33.28 -10.50
N THR A 7 -25.61 32.18 -9.97
CA THR A 7 -24.87 31.27 -9.09
C THR A 7 -23.74 30.53 -9.81
N ILE A 8 -23.90 30.14 -11.08
CA ILE A 8 -22.82 29.54 -11.88
C ILE A 8 -21.68 30.56 -12.13
N ILE A 9 -22.00 31.83 -12.40
CA ILE A 9 -21.00 32.88 -12.59
C ILE A 9 -20.27 33.22 -11.28
N ILE A 10 -20.96 33.23 -10.14
CA ILE A 10 -20.35 33.45 -8.83
C ILE A 10 -19.48 32.27 -8.42
N ILE A 11 -19.88 31.03 -8.71
CA ILE A 11 -19.05 29.84 -8.46
C ILE A 11 -17.84 29.79 -9.41
N LEU A 12 -17.98 30.26 -10.66
CA LEU A 12 -16.83 30.42 -11.58
C LEU A 12 -15.90 31.56 -11.15
N ALA A 13 -16.42 32.66 -10.64
CA ALA A 13 -15.62 33.79 -10.13
C ALA A 13 -14.91 33.45 -8.81
N TYR A 14 -15.54 32.70 -7.90
CA TYR A 14 -14.91 32.25 -6.65
C TYR A 14 -13.90 31.11 -6.84
N ASN A 15 -14.01 30.31 -7.91
CA ASN A 15 -12.99 29.30 -8.24
C ASN A 15 -11.81 29.86 -9.05
N LEU A 16 -11.90 31.10 -9.55
CA LEU A 16 -10.80 31.79 -10.22
C LEU A 16 -9.89 32.56 -9.25
N ASP A 17 -10.24 32.63 -7.96
CA ASP A 17 -9.43 33.25 -6.90
C ASP A 17 -8.43 32.26 -6.28
N PHE A 18 -7.93 31.31 -7.08
CA PHE A 18 -6.61 30.73 -6.83
C PHE A 18 -5.61 31.86 -7.07
N LYS A 19 -5.06 32.41 -5.98
CA LYS A 19 -4.05 33.48 -5.97
C LYS A 19 -2.97 33.30 -7.05
N ALA A 20 -3.22 33.78 -8.26
CA ALA A 20 -2.20 34.29 -9.13
C ALA A 20 -1.75 35.58 -8.46
N GLN A 21 -0.55 35.57 -7.90
CA GLN A 21 0.08 36.77 -7.39
C GLN A 21 0.06 37.78 -8.55
N ILE A 22 -0.69 38.88 -8.42
CA ILE A 22 -0.79 39.88 -9.48
C ILE A 22 0.59 40.48 -9.66
N ILE A 23 1.30 39.98 -10.68
CA ILE A 23 2.62 40.41 -11.06
C ILE A 23 2.51 41.80 -11.69
N SER A 24 3.48 42.68 -11.45
CA SER A 24 3.48 43.99 -12.10
C SER A 24 3.79 43.88 -13.58
N ASP A 25 3.22 44.77 -14.39
CA ASP A 25 3.51 44.83 -15.83
C ASP A 25 5.00 45.03 -16.10
N SER A 26 5.70 45.79 -15.24
CA SER A 26 7.15 45.99 -15.36
C SER A 26 7.92 44.67 -15.21
N LEU A 27 7.56 43.85 -14.24
CA LEU A 27 8.22 42.57 -13.99
C LEU A 27 7.86 41.55 -15.08
N LYS A 28 6.62 41.54 -15.55
CA LYS A 28 6.20 40.73 -16.70
C LYS A 28 6.99 41.07 -17.96
N GLN A 29 7.15 42.35 -18.29
CA GLN A 29 7.96 42.77 -19.43
C GLN A 29 9.44 42.42 -19.25
N GLN A 30 9.97 42.56 -18.04
CA GLN A 30 11.33 42.13 -17.72
C GLN A 30 11.52 40.63 -17.98
N ILE A 31 10.63 39.78 -17.48
CA ILE A 31 10.67 38.32 -17.70
C ILE A 31 10.65 38.00 -19.20
N ILE A 32 9.81 38.68 -19.98
CA ILE A 32 9.74 38.50 -21.43
C ILE A 32 11.05 38.92 -22.11
N SER A 33 11.64 40.03 -21.69
CA SER A 33 12.93 40.49 -22.24
C SER A 33 14.11 39.60 -21.85
N ASP A 34 14.05 39.00 -20.65
CA ASP A 34 15.09 38.13 -20.13
C ASP A 34 15.23 36.84 -20.95
N LEU A 35 14.18 36.44 -21.69
CA LEU A 35 14.25 35.34 -22.66
C LEU A 35 15.23 35.59 -23.83
N ASP A 36 15.51 36.86 -24.15
CA ASP A 36 16.47 37.25 -25.19
C ASP A 36 17.88 37.49 -24.64
N SER A 37 18.10 37.33 -23.34
CA SER A 37 19.41 37.48 -22.72
C SER A 37 20.41 36.50 -23.33
N THR A 38 21.67 36.90 -23.48
CA THR A 38 22.77 35.98 -23.85
C THR A 38 23.16 35.04 -22.70
N ASP A 39 22.77 35.37 -21.47
CA ASP A 39 23.08 34.57 -20.28
C ASP A 39 22.09 33.42 -20.10
N TYR A 40 22.62 32.19 -20.05
CA TYR A 40 21.85 30.97 -19.89
C TYR A 40 20.99 30.95 -18.61
N PHE A 41 21.54 31.40 -17.47
CA PHE A 41 20.85 31.37 -16.19
C PHE A 41 19.72 32.39 -16.14
N ILE A 42 19.88 33.55 -16.78
CA ILE A 42 18.81 34.53 -16.93
C ILE A 42 17.65 33.94 -17.75
N ARG A 43 17.93 33.33 -18.91
CA ARG A 43 16.89 32.69 -19.73
C ARG A 43 16.20 31.53 -18.99
N TRP A 44 16.97 30.69 -18.30
CA TRP A 44 16.45 29.60 -17.47
C TRP A 44 15.53 30.11 -16.36
N SER A 45 15.95 31.17 -15.65
CA SER A 45 15.16 31.82 -14.61
C SER A 45 13.86 32.39 -15.18
N ALA A 46 13.93 33.08 -16.31
CA ALA A 46 12.76 33.63 -17.00
C ALA A 46 11.74 32.53 -17.37
N LEU A 47 12.20 31.41 -17.95
CA LEU A 47 11.32 30.28 -18.29
C LEU A 47 10.66 29.63 -17.06
N ASN A 48 11.32 29.61 -15.90
CA ASN A 48 10.70 29.14 -14.66
C ASN A 48 9.68 30.15 -14.14
N GLN A 49 10.00 31.44 -14.13
CA GLN A 49 9.09 32.49 -13.67
C GLN A 49 7.82 32.56 -14.54
N ILE A 50 7.94 32.33 -15.86
CA ILE A 50 6.78 32.21 -16.74
C ILE A 50 5.83 31.11 -16.26
N SER A 51 6.37 29.93 -15.91
CA SER A 51 5.61 28.78 -15.38
C SER A 51 4.97 29.10 -14.02
N ASP A 52 5.72 29.75 -13.13
CA ASP A 52 5.28 30.07 -11.76
C ASP A 52 4.18 31.14 -11.74
N TYR A 53 4.26 32.14 -12.62
CA TYR A 53 3.28 33.23 -12.73
C TYR A 53 2.18 32.96 -13.77
N ASN A 54 2.20 31.82 -14.46
CA ASN A 54 1.25 31.45 -15.51
C ASN A 54 1.10 32.51 -16.62
N LEU A 55 2.22 33.00 -17.16
CA LEU A 55 2.24 34.06 -18.19
C LEU A 55 1.88 33.52 -19.58
N PHE A 56 0.61 33.19 -19.81
CA PHE A 56 0.11 32.54 -21.05
C PHE A 56 0.36 33.35 -22.32
N GLU A 57 0.38 34.68 -22.24
CA GLU A 57 0.71 35.56 -23.37
C GLU A 57 2.13 35.38 -23.91
N THR A 58 3.01 34.68 -23.18
CA THR A 58 4.38 34.42 -23.62
C THR A 58 4.50 33.29 -24.65
N ILE A 59 3.43 32.54 -24.92
CA ILE A 59 3.43 31.43 -25.89
C ILE A 59 4.08 31.82 -27.23
N PRO A 60 3.68 32.91 -27.92
CA PRO A 60 4.28 33.25 -29.22
C PRO A 60 5.78 33.56 -29.10
N LYS A 61 6.19 34.18 -28.00
CA LYS A 61 7.60 34.47 -27.75
C LYS A 61 8.40 33.19 -27.54
N ILE A 62 7.91 32.28 -26.71
CA ILE A 62 8.53 30.97 -26.46
C ILE A 62 8.67 30.18 -27.77
N GLU A 63 7.61 30.13 -28.58
CA GLU A 63 7.62 29.45 -29.88
C GLU A 63 8.67 30.06 -30.84
N SER A 64 8.80 31.39 -30.85
CA SER A 64 9.75 32.10 -31.73
C SER A 64 11.22 31.85 -31.39
N ILE A 65 11.54 31.68 -30.10
CA ILE A 65 12.93 31.50 -29.64
C ILE A 65 13.34 30.04 -29.51
N PHE A 66 12.36 29.12 -29.47
CA PHE A 66 12.55 27.72 -29.13
C PHE A 66 13.76 27.07 -29.80
N TRP A 67 13.85 27.14 -31.12
CA TRP A 67 14.91 26.46 -31.89
C TRP A 67 16.30 27.09 -31.72
N ASN A 68 16.38 28.30 -31.16
CA ASN A 68 17.63 29.00 -30.90
C ASN A 68 18.17 28.75 -29.47
N GLN A 69 17.41 28.02 -28.64
CA GLN A 69 17.80 27.70 -27.27
C GLN A 69 18.65 26.44 -27.18
N GLU A 70 19.45 26.33 -26.12
CA GLU A 70 20.14 25.10 -25.77
C GLU A 70 19.14 23.97 -25.44
N PRO A 71 19.51 22.69 -25.65
CA PRO A 71 18.58 21.57 -25.56
C PRO A 71 17.79 21.49 -24.25
N PHE A 72 18.42 21.81 -23.12
CA PHE A 72 17.72 21.81 -21.83
C PHE A 72 16.69 22.94 -21.72
N LEU A 73 16.99 24.14 -22.23
CA LEU A 73 16.04 25.26 -22.26
C LEU A 73 14.90 25.00 -23.25
N GLN A 74 15.15 24.25 -24.33
CA GLN A 74 14.08 23.74 -25.20
C GLN A 74 13.10 22.86 -24.40
N VAL A 75 13.58 21.95 -23.56
CA VAL A 75 12.68 21.17 -22.68
C VAL A 75 11.88 22.07 -21.72
N GLN A 76 12.47 23.16 -21.22
CA GLN A 76 11.73 24.15 -20.39
C GLN A 76 10.71 24.95 -21.19
N CYS A 77 11.01 25.29 -22.45
CA CYS A 77 10.03 25.89 -23.36
C CYS A 77 8.86 24.92 -23.58
N LEU A 78 9.14 23.65 -23.89
CA LEU A 78 8.11 22.60 -24.07
C LEU A 78 7.27 22.39 -22.81
N LYS A 79 7.88 22.45 -21.61
CA LYS A 79 7.14 22.44 -20.33
C LYS A 79 6.10 23.57 -20.28
N ASN A 80 6.51 24.79 -20.58
CA ASN A 80 5.62 25.96 -20.56
C ASN A 80 4.52 25.84 -21.63
N LEU A 81 4.90 25.47 -22.86
CA LEU A 81 3.93 25.26 -23.95
C LEU A 81 2.90 24.18 -23.60
N PHE A 82 3.33 23.09 -22.96
CA PHE A 82 2.44 22.04 -22.45
C PHE A 82 1.51 22.58 -21.36
N GLN A 83 2.06 23.24 -20.33
CA GLN A 83 1.29 23.80 -19.20
C GLN A 83 0.21 24.78 -19.67
N PHE A 84 0.50 25.58 -20.70
CA PHE A 84 -0.43 26.56 -21.24
C PHE A 84 -1.32 26.01 -22.37
N ASN A 85 -1.30 24.70 -22.61
CA ASN A 85 -2.06 24.04 -23.68
C ASN A 85 -1.83 24.71 -25.05
N SER A 86 -0.58 25.06 -25.40
CA SER A 86 -0.28 25.62 -26.72
C SER A 86 -0.69 24.62 -27.82
N PRO A 87 -1.36 25.08 -28.89
CA PRO A 87 -1.73 24.22 -30.01
C PRO A 87 -0.50 23.66 -30.75
N ASN A 88 0.66 24.30 -30.62
CA ASN A 88 1.90 23.88 -31.27
C ASN A 88 2.78 22.98 -30.40
N PHE A 89 2.41 22.73 -29.13
CA PHE A 89 3.21 21.91 -28.23
C PHE A 89 3.53 20.54 -28.84
N HIS A 90 2.52 19.86 -29.38
CA HIS A 90 2.65 18.49 -29.88
C HIS A 90 3.66 18.39 -31.03
N SER A 91 3.56 19.27 -32.02
CA SER A 91 4.50 19.30 -33.16
C SER A 91 5.92 19.67 -32.74
N PHE A 92 6.07 20.63 -31.82
CA PHE A 92 7.38 21.02 -31.28
C PHE A 92 8.02 19.88 -30.47
N ALA A 93 7.22 19.15 -29.67
CA ALA A 93 7.69 18.04 -28.86
C ALA A 93 8.21 16.89 -29.73
N LEU A 94 7.46 16.49 -30.76
CA LEU A 94 7.90 15.44 -31.70
C LEU A 94 9.15 15.87 -32.47
N ALA A 95 9.15 17.09 -33.03
CA ALA A 95 10.29 17.60 -33.77
C ALA A 95 11.56 17.69 -32.91
N PHE A 96 11.43 18.05 -31.63
CA PHE A 96 12.56 18.05 -30.70
C PHE A 96 13.09 16.63 -30.45
N ILE A 97 12.21 15.64 -30.25
CA ILE A 97 12.63 14.24 -30.05
C ILE A 97 13.41 13.72 -31.27
N ASP A 98 12.98 14.08 -32.47
CA ASP A 98 13.63 13.66 -33.71
C ASP A 98 14.98 14.36 -33.93
N SER A 99 15.07 15.64 -33.59
CA SER A 99 16.29 16.43 -33.82
C SER A 99 17.33 16.35 -32.71
N SER A 100 16.95 15.89 -31.51
CA SER A 100 17.79 16.12 -30.33
C SER A 100 19.17 15.46 -30.38
N ASP A 101 19.34 14.38 -31.15
CA ASP A 101 20.63 13.70 -31.26
C ASP A 101 21.68 14.54 -32.01
N ASN A 102 21.27 15.60 -32.71
CA ASN A 102 22.14 16.48 -33.48
C ASN A 102 22.75 17.64 -32.68
N TYR A 103 22.35 17.83 -31.42
CA TYR A 103 22.89 18.90 -30.56
C TYR A 103 24.22 18.50 -29.91
N SER A 104 25.03 19.51 -29.53
CA SER A 104 26.20 19.29 -28.69
C SER A 104 25.82 19.16 -27.21
N TYR A 105 26.43 18.20 -26.52
CA TYR A 105 26.21 17.89 -25.10
C TYR A 105 27.51 17.78 -24.31
N GLU A 106 28.62 18.33 -24.82
CA GLU A 106 29.97 18.14 -24.26
C GLU A 106 30.06 18.54 -22.79
N ASP A 107 29.43 19.66 -22.41
CA ASP A 107 29.44 20.18 -21.05
C ASP A 107 28.20 19.83 -20.21
N SER A 108 27.31 18.96 -20.71
CA SER A 108 26.05 18.62 -20.03
C SER A 108 26.11 17.24 -19.35
N GLN A 109 25.62 17.18 -18.11
CA GLN A 109 25.34 15.91 -17.41
C GLN A 109 24.18 15.14 -18.05
N LEU A 110 23.23 15.86 -18.67
CA LEU A 110 22.09 15.28 -19.38
C LEU A 110 22.44 15.09 -20.85
N LYS A 111 22.16 13.90 -21.38
CA LYS A 111 22.34 13.58 -22.80
C LYS A 111 21.00 13.61 -23.53
N ALA A 112 21.04 13.53 -24.86
CA ALA A 112 19.84 13.56 -25.71
C ALA A 112 18.72 12.65 -25.19
N LEU A 113 19.04 11.39 -24.88
CA LEU A 113 18.06 10.41 -24.40
C LEU A 113 17.38 10.83 -23.08
N ASP A 114 18.10 11.48 -22.16
CA ASP A 114 17.52 12.00 -20.92
C ASP A 114 16.46 13.07 -21.22
N LEU A 115 16.77 13.98 -22.14
CA LEU A 115 15.86 15.05 -22.56
C LEU A 115 14.65 14.51 -23.35
N LYS A 116 14.86 13.54 -24.25
CA LYS A 116 13.76 12.87 -24.98
C LYS A 116 12.74 12.26 -24.03
N VAL A 117 13.20 11.63 -22.95
CA VAL A 117 12.32 11.01 -21.93
C VAL A 117 11.59 12.08 -21.12
N MET A 118 12.24 13.21 -20.81
CA MET A 118 11.57 14.36 -20.19
C MET A 118 10.44 14.92 -21.04
N VAL A 119 10.59 14.94 -22.37
CA VAL A 119 9.53 15.40 -23.29
C VAL A 119 8.45 14.33 -23.48
N THR A 120 8.85 13.06 -23.59
CA THR A 120 7.96 11.90 -23.71
C THR A 120 6.89 11.88 -22.60
N ARG A 121 7.25 12.28 -21.38
CA ARG A 121 6.29 12.32 -20.26
C ARG A 121 5.09 13.23 -20.52
N TYR A 122 5.27 14.30 -21.29
CA TYR A 122 4.21 15.24 -21.62
C TYR A 122 3.36 14.70 -22.78
N LEU A 123 3.99 14.08 -23.78
CA LEU A 123 3.28 13.38 -24.86
C LEU A 123 2.35 12.28 -24.30
N PHE A 124 2.82 11.51 -23.32
CA PHE A 124 2.01 10.52 -22.60
C PHE A 124 0.83 11.11 -21.80
N GLN A 125 0.84 12.41 -21.50
CA GLN A 125 -0.32 13.09 -20.89
C GLN A 125 -1.36 13.51 -21.93
N LEU A 126 -0.99 13.53 -23.21
CA LEU A 126 -1.88 13.72 -24.35
C LEU A 126 -2.26 12.39 -25.03
N ASP A 127 -2.05 11.26 -24.34
CA ASP A 127 -2.23 9.90 -24.87
C ASP A 127 -1.44 9.60 -26.17
N ASP A 128 -0.35 10.35 -26.40
CA ASP A 128 0.61 10.04 -27.46
C ASP A 128 1.74 9.17 -26.90
N TYR A 129 1.77 7.93 -27.37
CA TYR A 129 2.74 6.90 -26.98
C TYR A 129 3.84 6.66 -28.02
N SER A 130 3.93 7.50 -29.06
CA SER A 130 4.86 7.32 -30.19
C SER A 130 6.34 7.27 -29.77
N SER A 131 6.71 7.98 -28.70
CA SER A 131 8.08 8.03 -28.20
C SER A 131 8.39 7.03 -27.07
N THR A 132 7.54 6.01 -26.87
CA THR A 132 7.73 4.97 -25.84
C THR A 132 9.11 4.31 -25.92
N ASN A 133 9.66 4.13 -27.12
CA ASN A 133 10.97 3.53 -27.32
C ASN A 133 12.10 4.27 -26.60
N CYS A 134 12.01 5.61 -26.43
CA CYS A 134 12.98 6.38 -25.66
C CYS A 134 13.00 5.96 -24.18
N VAL A 135 11.83 5.65 -23.61
CA VAL A 135 11.71 5.17 -22.23
C VAL A 135 12.35 3.80 -22.06
N ILE A 136 12.17 2.90 -23.02
CA ILE A 136 12.80 1.58 -22.98
C ILE A 136 14.32 1.70 -23.11
N GLN A 137 14.81 2.48 -24.08
CA GLN A 137 16.24 2.68 -24.29
C GLN A 137 16.95 3.25 -23.06
N ILE A 138 16.34 4.20 -22.34
CA ILE A 138 16.98 4.80 -21.16
C ILE A 138 17.04 3.82 -19.99
N LEU A 139 16.00 3.01 -19.79
CA LEU A 139 15.95 1.98 -18.75
C LEU A 139 16.95 0.84 -19.01
N GLU A 140 17.29 0.61 -20.28
CA GLU A 140 18.33 -0.32 -20.68
C GLU A 140 19.73 0.24 -20.46
N ARG A 141 19.95 1.50 -20.88
CA ARG A 141 21.19 2.23 -20.60
C ARG A 141 21.52 2.29 -19.10
N ASP A 142 20.49 2.51 -18.28
CA ASP A 142 20.65 2.70 -16.84
C ASP A 142 20.52 1.39 -16.04
N ARG A 143 20.30 0.24 -16.70
CA ARG A 143 19.99 -1.07 -16.08
C ARG A 143 20.88 -1.45 -14.88
N ASN A 144 22.18 -1.15 -14.96
CA ASN A 144 23.17 -1.51 -13.93
C ASN A 144 23.54 -0.34 -13.00
N LYS A 145 22.88 0.82 -13.13
CA LYS A 145 23.14 1.99 -12.29
C LYS A 145 22.31 1.91 -11.00
N PRO A 146 22.83 2.43 -9.88
CA PRO A 146 22.04 2.56 -8.64
C PRO A 146 20.81 3.44 -8.79
N TYR A 147 20.85 4.41 -9.71
CA TYR A 147 19.76 5.32 -10.01
C TYR A 147 19.34 5.17 -11.46
N GLN A 148 18.11 4.67 -11.65
CA GLN A 148 17.44 4.67 -12.95
C GLN A 148 16.90 6.08 -13.25
N ASN A 149 16.71 6.43 -14.52
CA ASN A 149 16.02 7.67 -14.85
C ASN A 149 14.60 7.68 -14.25
N SER A 150 14.32 8.62 -13.34
CA SER A 150 13.07 8.63 -12.57
C SER A 150 11.84 8.90 -13.44
N TYR A 151 11.97 9.74 -14.48
CA TYR A 151 10.87 9.98 -15.42
C TYR A 151 10.51 8.72 -16.18
N ALA A 152 11.52 7.93 -16.58
CA ALA A 152 11.28 6.65 -17.25
C ALA A 152 10.53 5.66 -16.36
N VAL A 153 10.95 5.54 -15.10
CA VAL A 153 10.29 4.67 -14.10
C VAL A 153 8.83 5.08 -13.89
N ASP A 154 8.53 6.38 -13.83
CA ASP A 154 7.17 6.88 -13.61
C ASP A 154 6.24 6.64 -14.81
N LEU A 155 6.78 6.39 -16.00
CA LEU A 155 5.99 6.08 -17.19
C LEU A 155 5.67 4.59 -17.35
N LEU A 156 6.38 3.70 -16.63
CA LEU A 156 6.19 2.24 -16.74
C LEU A 156 4.74 1.77 -16.58
N PRO A 157 3.93 2.25 -15.60
CA PRO A 157 2.54 1.85 -15.50
C PRO A 157 1.70 2.21 -16.73
N LYS A 158 1.91 3.40 -17.30
CA LYS A 158 1.20 3.83 -18.52
C LYS A 158 1.59 2.98 -19.73
N ILE A 159 2.87 2.61 -19.85
CA ILE A 159 3.36 1.73 -20.92
C ILE A 159 2.68 0.36 -20.82
N ILE A 160 2.62 -0.22 -19.62
CA ILE A 160 1.98 -1.52 -19.38
C ILE A 160 0.52 -1.51 -19.82
N ILE A 161 -0.22 -0.45 -19.48
CA ILE A 161 -1.65 -0.34 -19.75
C ILE A 161 -1.93 -0.02 -21.24
N SER A 162 -1.13 0.85 -21.85
CA SER A 162 -1.52 1.53 -23.09
C SER A 162 -0.68 1.14 -24.31
N VAL A 163 0.43 0.42 -24.12
CA VAL A 163 1.38 0.10 -25.21
C VAL A 163 1.72 -1.39 -25.19
N PRO A 164 0.84 -2.27 -25.70
CA PRO A 164 0.95 -3.72 -25.55
C PRO A 164 2.30 -4.31 -26.00
N GLN A 165 2.89 -3.79 -27.07
CA GLN A 165 4.18 -4.29 -27.58
C GLN A 165 5.37 -4.06 -26.62
N TYR A 166 5.23 -3.18 -25.62
CA TYR A 166 6.26 -2.90 -24.61
C TYR A 166 5.84 -3.32 -23.20
N ALA A 167 4.62 -3.85 -23.00
CA ALA A 167 4.09 -4.18 -21.69
C ALA A 167 4.99 -5.17 -20.92
N ASP A 168 5.45 -6.23 -21.57
CA ASP A 168 6.34 -7.23 -20.95
C ASP A 168 7.70 -6.64 -20.57
N SER A 169 8.28 -5.80 -21.43
CA SER A 169 9.55 -5.12 -21.14
C SER A 169 9.40 -4.15 -19.96
N ALA A 170 8.27 -3.43 -19.89
CA ALA A 170 7.98 -2.51 -18.80
C ALA A 170 7.73 -3.26 -17.47
N ARG A 171 6.98 -4.38 -17.50
CA ARG A 171 6.81 -5.26 -16.34
C ARG A 171 8.16 -5.80 -15.85
N TYR A 172 8.99 -6.28 -16.77
CA TYR A 172 10.32 -6.77 -16.46
C TYR A 172 11.19 -5.68 -15.81
N ALA A 173 11.13 -4.45 -16.30
CA ALA A 173 11.86 -3.33 -15.69
C ALA A 173 11.40 -3.06 -14.24
N LEU A 174 10.09 -3.06 -13.97
CA LEU A 174 9.58 -2.91 -12.59
C LEU A 174 10.09 -4.02 -11.67
N LEU A 175 9.97 -5.29 -12.10
CA LEU A 175 10.43 -6.45 -11.33
C LEU A 175 11.92 -6.37 -11.04
N ARG A 176 12.72 -6.12 -12.09
CA ARG A 176 14.18 -5.98 -11.99
C ARG A 176 14.59 -4.89 -11.01
N ILE A 177 13.94 -3.72 -11.07
CA ILE A 177 14.25 -2.62 -10.16
C ILE A 177 13.98 -3.04 -8.71
N VAL A 178 12.83 -3.67 -8.44
CA VAL A 178 12.47 -4.11 -7.08
C VAL A 178 13.48 -5.09 -6.51
N ILE A 179 13.89 -6.12 -7.27
CA ILE A 179 14.75 -7.19 -6.75
C ILE A 179 16.25 -6.85 -6.74
N ASN A 180 16.66 -5.74 -7.37
CA ASN A 180 18.07 -5.37 -7.43
C ASN A 180 18.47 -4.50 -6.23
N ASP A 181 19.16 -5.12 -5.27
CA ASP A 181 19.63 -4.47 -4.03
C ASP A 181 20.57 -3.28 -4.27
N SER A 182 21.25 -3.21 -5.43
CA SER A 182 22.08 -2.05 -5.77
C SER A 182 21.27 -0.81 -6.19
N THR A 183 19.98 -0.98 -6.47
CA THR A 183 19.10 0.12 -6.87
C THR A 183 18.66 0.92 -5.65
N ASN A 184 18.50 2.22 -5.81
CA ASN A 184 18.06 3.11 -4.76
C ASN A 184 16.71 2.67 -4.15
N GLU A 185 16.67 2.59 -2.82
CA GLU A 185 15.51 2.14 -2.04
C GLU A 185 14.20 2.88 -2.37
N LYS A 186 14.26 4.20 -2.64
CA LYS A 186 13.06 4.97 -2.99
C LYS A 186 12.48 4.56 -4.34
N GLN A 187 13.34 4.22 -5.30
CA GLN A 187 12.89 3.70 -6.60
C GLN A 187 12.36 2.28 -6.49
N ARG A 188 13.02 1.43 -5.70
CA ARG A 188 12.53 0.08 -5.38
C ARG A 188 11.15 0.12 -4.75
N TYR A 189 10.95 0.99 -3.76
CA TYR A 189 9.66 1.19 -3.08
C TYR A 189 8.58 1.64 -4.07
N ARG A 190 8.90 2.59 -4.94
CA ARG A 190 7.97 3.10 -5.95
C ARG A 190 7.56 2.00 -6.94
N CYS A 191 8.51 1.20 -7.41
CA CYS A 191 8.23 0.09 -8.33
C CYS A 191 7.43 -1.02 -7.65
N LEU A 192 7.69 -1.31 -6.37
CA LEU A 192 6.91 -2.28 -5.59
C LEU A 192 5.43 -1.84 -5.49
N ARG A 193 5.18 -0.54 -5.28
CA ARG A 193 3.83 0.03 -5.31
C ARG A 193 3.19 -0.11 -6.70
N TYR A 194 3.89 0.24 -7.77
CA TYR A 194 3.37 0.08 -9.13
C TYR A 194 3.03 -1.37 -9.46
N LEU A 195 3.84 -2.34 -9.02
CA LEU A 195 3.53 -3.75 -9.17
C LEU A 195 2.22 -4.13 -8.45
N ASN A 196 1.97 -3.61 -7.23
CA ASN A 196 0.70 -3.87 -6.54
C ASN A 196 -0.50 -3.23 -7.23
N GLU A 197 -0.35 -2.00 -7.72
CA GLU A 197 -1.44 -1.29 -8.39
C GLU A 197 -1.86 -1.97 -9.69
N LEU A 198 -0.91 -2.60 -10.40
CA LEU A 198 -1.14 -3.22 -11.70
C LEU A 198 -1.48 -4.71 -11.63
N TYR A 199 -0.84 -5.46 -10.72
CA TYR A 199 -0.86 -6.93 -10.73
C TYR A 199 -1.39 -7.57 -9.44
N GLY A 200 -1.48 -6.82 -8.33
CA GLY A 200 -1.99 -7.32 -7.05
C GLY A 200 -1.40 -8.67 -6.64
N GLU A 201 -2.25 -9.67 -6.42
CA GLU A 201 -1.85 -11.01 -5.99
C GLU A 201 -0.93 -11.77 -6.97
N GLU A 202 -0.93 -11.44 -8.28
CA GLU A 202 -0.11 -12.16 -9.28
C GLU A 202 1.40 -12.06 -8.99
N VAL A 203 1.80 -11.04 -8.23
CA VAL A 203 3.21 -10.79 -7.87
C VAL A 203 3.48 -11.07 -6.38
N ASN A 204 2.61 -11.81 -5.70
CA ASN A 204 2.79 -12.19 -4.29
C ASN A 204 4.15 -12.85 -3.99
N GLN A 205 4.69 -13.63 -4.93
CA GLN A 205 6.03 -14.23 -4.77
C GLN A 205 7.15 -13.18 -4.68
N ILE A 206 7.00 -12.04 -5.36
CA ILE A 206 7.94 -10.91 -5.25
C ILE A 206 7.81 -10.25 -3.88
N TYR A 207 6.59 -10.06 -3.38
CA TYR A 207 6.39 -9.53 -2.03
C TYR A 207 6.96 -10.46 -0.97
N LEU A 208 6.76 -11.78 -1.13
CA LEU A 208 7.33 -12.77 -0.23
C LEU A 208 8.86 -12.73 -0.23
N GLN A 209 9.48 -12.70 -1.41
CA GLN A 209 10.93 -12.55 -1.54
C GLN A 209 11.43 -11.28 -0.83
N VAL A 210 10.86 -10.12 -1.15
CA VAL A 210 11.25 -8.84 -0.53
C VAL A 210 11.06 -8.88 0.99
N PHE A 211 9.92 -9.36 1.49
CA PHE A 211 9.67 -9.46 2.93
C PHE A 211 10.70 -10.32 3.66
N LEU A 212 11.10 -11.45 3.08
CA LEU A 212 11.96 -12.44 3.74
C LEU A 212 13.45 -12.11 3.67
N SER A 213 13.93 -11.48 2.59
CA SER A 213 15.37 -11.38 2.32
C SER A 213 15.91 -9.96 2.12
N ASP A 214 15.07 -8.94 1.93
CA ASP A 214 15.56 -7.58 1.67
C ASP A 214 16.33 -7.03 2.87
N ALA A 215 17.30 -6.15 2.63
CA ALA A 215 18.04 -5.47 3.68
C ALA A 215 17.29 -4.24 4.19
N ASP A 216 16.50 -3.57 3.35
CA ASP A 216 15.78 -2.36 3.74
C ASP A 216 14.48 -2.69 4.46
N ARG A 217 14.39 -2.27 5.72
CA ARG A 217 13.21 -2.50 6.58
C ARG A 217 11.92 -1.90 6.00
N ALA A 218 11.99 -0.79 5.27
CA ALA A 218 10.79 -0.12 4.76
C ALA A 218 10.18 -0.88 3.57
N LEU A 219 11.02 -1.43 2.70
CA LEU A 219 10.62 -2.37 1.65
C LEU A 219 9.98 -3.62 2.23
N ARG A 220 10.62 -4.24 3.22
CA ARG A 220 10.07 -5.43 3.90
C ARG A 220 8.70 -5.17 4.52
N TYR A 221 8.55 -4.04 5.22
CA TYR A 221 7.27 -3.63 5.80
C TYR A 221 6.20 -3.43 4.72
N SER A 222 6.56 -2.81 3.59
CA SER A 222 5.65 -2.57 2.48
C SER A 222 5.20 -3.88 1.83
N ALA A 223 6.14 -4.81 1.62
CA ALA A 223 5.85 -6.12 1.08
C ALA A 223 4.93 -6.93 2.01
N LEU A 224 5.14 -6.87 3.34
CA LEU A 224 4.21 -7.46 4.31
C LEU A 224 2.80 -6.86 4.19
N LYS A 225 2.69 -5.54 4.08
CA LYS A 225 1.39 -4.86 3.89
C LYS A 225 0.68 -5.32 2.62
N TYR A 226 1.42 -5.52 1.53
CA TYR A 226 0.87 -6.00 0.27
C TYR A 226 0.42 -7.46 0.38
N LEU A 227 1.24 -8.36 0.95
CA LEU A 227 0.83 -9.75 1.21
C LEU A 227 -0.47 -9.83 2.03
N PHE A 228 -0.63 -8.93 3.01
CA PHE A 228 -1.86 -8.85 3.79
C PHE A 228 -3.05 -8.34 2.97
N LYS A 229 -2.87 -7.24 2.23
CA LYS A 229 -3.91 -6.65 1.38
C LYS A 229 -4.43 -7.63 0.33
N GLU A 230 -3.53 -8.38 -0.29
CA GLU A 230 -3.84 -9.36 -1.34
C GLU A 230 -4.22 -10.74 -0.77
N ASN A 231 -4.50 -10.84 0.54
CA ASN A 231 -4.93 -12.08 1.22
C ASN A 231 -4.06 -13.30 0.94
N TYR A 232 -2.73 -13.16 0.95
CA TYR A 232 -1.82 -14.27 0.67
C TYR A 232 -2.10 -15.46 1.61
N SER A 233 -2.53 -16.59 1.05
CA SER A 233 -3.14 -17.70 1.80
C SER A 233 -2.21 -18.34 2.84
N GLU A 234 -0.91 -18.32 2.59
CA GLU A 234 0.10 -18.91 3.48
C GLU A 234 0.73 -17.88 4.42
N LEU A 235 0.25 -16.62 4.41
CA LEU A 235 0.86 -15.54 5.20
C LEU A 235 0.92 -15.90 6.68
N ASN A 236 -0.13 -16.53 7.22
CA ASN A 236 -0.14 -16.99 8.61
C ASN A 236 1.06 -17.90 8.95
N ILE A 237 1.33 -18.89 8.10
CA ILE A 237 2.42 -19.86 8.29
C ILE A 237 3.77 -19.15 8.16
N VAL A 238 3.90 -18.28 7.15
CA VAL A 238 5.12 -17.47 6.93
C VAL A 238 5.44 -16.61 8.15
N LEU A 239 4.44 -15.92 8.71
CA LEU A 239 4.61 -15.04 9.87
C LEU A 239 4.96 -15.81 11.14
N ASN A 240 4.29 -16.95 11.38
CA ASN A 240 4.59 -17.81 12.52
C ASN A 240 6.06 -18.28 12.51
N ASN A 241 6.59 -18.63 11.33
CA ASN A 241 8.00 -19.03 11.18
C ASN A 241 8.94 -17.82 11.27
N ARG A 242 8.57 -16.70 10.65
CA ARG A 242 9.44 -15.51 10.56
C ARG A 242 9.63 -14.81 11.90
N LEU A 243 8.63 -14.83 12.78
CA LEU A 243 8.66 -14.11 14.06
C LEU A 243 9.92 -14.39 14.90
N PHE A 244 10.39 -15.64 14.89
CA PHE A 244 11.57 -16.07 15.66
C PHE A 244 12.91 -15.75 14.98
N LEU A 245 12.90 -15.45 13.68
CA LEU A 245 14.09 -15.19 12.86
C LEU A 245 14.27 -13.69 12.55
N GLU A 246 13.26 -12.89 12.84
CA GLU A 246 13.20 -11.49 12.46
C GLU A 246 14.14 -10.61 13.30
N ASN A 247 15.11 -9.97 12.65
CA ASN A 247 16.11 -9.13 13.31
C ASN A 247 15.61 -7.70 13.57
N GLU A 248 14.69 -7.18 12.77
CA GLU A 248 14.16 -5.83 12.90
C GLU A 248 13.04 -5.78 13.95
N LYS A 249 13.28 -5.07 15.06
CA LYS A 249 12.36 -5.01 16.19
C LYS A 249 10.96 -4.51 15.84
N THR A 250 10.85 -3.55 14.92
CA THR A 250 9.56 -3.02 14.47
C THR A 250 8.80 -4.03 13.64
N LEU A 251 9.49 -4.84 12.83
CA LEU A 251 8.88 -5.93 12.08
C LEU A 251 8.47 -7.07 13.02
N ARG A 252 9.26 -7.42 14.03
CA ARG A 252 8.85 -8.40 15.05
C ARG A 252 7.53 -8.02 15.71
N TYR A 253 7.42 -6.75 16.13
CA TYR A 253 6.18 -6.22 16.68
C TYR A 253 5.02 -6.32 15.69
N GLU A 254 5.21 -5.89 14.45
CA GLU A 254 4.17 -5.94 13.43
C GLU A 254 3.72 -7.38 13.16
N ILE A 255 4.65 -8.32 13.02
CA ILE A 255 4.36 -9.75 12.83
C ILE A 255 3.54 -10.28 14.01
N ALA A 256 3.99 -10.05 15.25
CA ALA A 256 3.27 -10.49 16.45
C ALA A 256 1.86 -9.88 16.53
N LYS A 257 1.72 -8.61 16.17
CA LYS A 257 0.45 -7.90 16.12
C LYS A 257 -0.48 -8.50 15.07
N VAL A 258 -0.02 -8.71 13.84
CA VAL A 258 -0.84 -9.31 12.76
C VAL A 258 -1.28 -10.74 13.12
N LEU A 259 -0.39 -11.54 13.73
CA LEU A 259 -0.73 -12.87 14.22
C LEU A 259 -1.87 -12.84 15.26
N LEU A 260 -1.89 -11.85 16.14
CA LEU A 260 -2.96 -11.71 17.15
C LEU A 260 -4.24 -11.07 16.58
N ASP A 261 -4.11 -9.92 15.91
CA ASP A 261 -5.24 -9.05 15.56
C ASP A 261 -5.97 -9.51 14.29
N SER A 262 -5.25 -10.16 13.36
CA SER A 262 -5.80 -10.53 12.05
C SER A 262 -6.08 -12.02 11.89
N PHE A 263 -5.21 -12.88 12.47
CA PHE A 263 -5.41 -14.34 12.43
C PHE A 263 -6.02 -14.84 13.74
N GLY A 264 -5.35 -14.60 14.87
CA GLY A 264 -5.86 -14.76 16.22
C GLY A 264 -6.37 -16.16 16.56
N GLY A 265 -5.81 -17.22 15.97
CA GLY A 265 -6.09 -18.60 16.34
C GLY A 265 -5.30 -19.05 17.58
N PRO A 266 -5.64 -20.21 18.18
CA PRO A 266 -4.88 -20.80 19.27
C PRO A 266 -3.39 -20.98 18.97
N ALA A 267 -3.05 -21.38 17.74
CA ALA A 267 -1.67 -21.53 17.30
C ALA A 267 -0.91 -20.20 17.28
N ASP A 268 -1.52 -19.15 16.74
CA ASP A 268 -0.94 -17.81 16.65
C ASP A 268 -0.68 -17.23 18.05
N TYR A 269 -1.70 -17.30 18.92
CA TYR A 269 -1.58 -16.86 20.30
C TYR A 269 -0.47 -17.63 21.03
N SER A 270 -0.45 -18.96 20.88
CA SER A 270 0.59 -19.79 21.51
C SER A 270 1.98 -19.43 21.00
N ASN A 271 2.15 -19.17 19.70
CA ASN A 271 3.44 -18.85 19.11
C ASN A 271 3.93 -17.47 19.55
N VAL A 272 3.07 -16.45 19.56
CA VAL A 272 3.41 -15.11 20.07
C VAL A 272 3.76 -15.17 21.55
N LYS A 273 3.04 -15.96 22.36
CA LYS A 273 3.37 -16.17 23.78
C LYS A 273 4.74 -16.83 23.97
N LYS A 274 5.10 -17.83 23.16
CA LYS A 274 6.42 -18.47 23.19
C LYS A 274 7.53 -17.49 22.80
N TYR A 275 7.31 -16.74 21.72
CA TYR A 275 8.24 -15.72 21.25
C TYR A 275 8.50 -14.62 22.30
N LEU A 276 7.47 -14.18 23.04
CA LEU A 276 7.61 -13.17 24.10
C LEU A 276 8.70 -13.52 25.14
N LEU A 277 8.92 -14.81 25.41
CA LEU A 277 9.94 -15.27 26.36
C LEU A 277 11.35 -14.88 25.92
N ILE A 278 11.60 -14.87 24.61
CA ILE A 278 12.92 -14.64 23.99
C ILE A 278 13.07 -13.26 23.36
N GLU A 279 12.04 -12.39 23.38
CA GLU A 279 12.16 -11.03 22.81
C GLU A 279 13.23 -10.21 23.54
N PRO A 280 14.28 -9.74 22.84
CA PRO A 280 15.37 -9.00 23.46
C PRO A 280 15.04 -7.53 23.78
N ASP A 281 14.18 -6.85 23.00
CA ASP A 281 13.85 -5.44 23.22
C ASP A 281 12.76 -5.29 24.30
N PRO A 282 13.05 -4.63 25.45
CA PRO A 282 12.09 -4.54 26.56
C PRO A 282 10.81 -3.77 26.21
N LEU A 283 10.88 -2.81 25.29
CA LEU A 283 9.71 -2.04 24.86
C LEU A 283 8.80 -2.91 24.02
N ILE A 284 9.36 -3.62 23.03
CA ILE A 284 8.59 -4.57 22.22
C ILE A 284 7.99 -5.67 23.09
N LYS A 285 8.79 -6.23 24.01
CA LYS A 285 8.32 -7.23 24.97
C LYS A 285 7.14 -6.71 25.79
N ASN A 286 7.23 -5.50 26.34
CA ASN A 286 6.14 -4.92 27.11
C ASN A 286 4.87 -4.73 26.26
N VAL A 287 4.99 -4.15 25.06
CA VAL A 287 3.84 -3.89 24.19
C VAL A 287 3.17 -5.20 23.75
N VAL A 288 3.95 -6.20 23.31
CA VAL A 288 3.42 -7.52 22.93
C VAL A 288 2.75 -8.22 24.12
N ASN A 289 3.32 -8.10 25.33
CA ASN A 289 2.69 -8.61 26.55
C ASN A 289 1.33 -7.94 26.85
N GLN A 290 1.22 -6.62 26.65
CA GLN A 290 -0.07 -5.94 26.80
C GLN A 290 -1.08 -6.39 25.75
N ASN A 291 -0.66 -6.57 24.50
CA ASN A 291 -1.51 -7.11 23.44
C ASN A 291 -2.02 -8.51 23.81
N LEU A 292 -1.15 -9.39 24.31
CA LEU A 292 -1.54 -10.71 24.79
C LEU A 292 -2.53 -10.63 25.94
N LYS A 293 -2.34 -9.73 26.91
CA LYS A 293 -3.28 -9.55 28.04
C LYS A 293 -4.66 -9.10 27.58
N MET A 294 -4.73 -8.15 26.66
CA MET A 294 -5.97 -7.58 26.13
C MET A 294 -6.59 -8.42 24.99
N PHE A 295 -5.88 -9.45 24.52
CA PHE A 295 -6.27 -10.27 23.39
C PHE A 295 -7.69 -10.84 23.54
N LYS A 296 -8.44 -10.73 22.45
CA LYS A 296 -9.70 -11.44 22.21
C LYS A 296 -9.56 -12.10 20.83
N PRO A 297 -10.05 -13.34 20.65
CA PRO A 297 -10.07 -13.98 19.34
C PRO A 297 -10.73 -13.08 18.30
N VAL A 298 -10.28 -13.16 17.04
CA VAL A 298 -10.84 -12.35 15.96
C VAL A 298 -12.34 -12.62 15.84
N THR A 299 -13.13 -11.55 15.74
CA THR A 299 -14.58 -11.70 15.58
C THR A 299 -14.86 -12.37 14.24
N ILE A 300 -15.62 -13.46 14.28
CA ILE A 300 -15.95 -14.26 13.10
C ILE A 300 -16.91 -13.45 12.20
N ASP A 301 -16.81 -13.60 10.88
CA ASP A 301 -17.68 -12.92 9.91
C ASP A 301 -19.17 -13.01 10.29
N SER A 302 -19.84 -11.85 10.29
CA SER A 302 -21.27 -11.69 10.53
C SER A 302 -22.17 -12.52 9.59
N THR A 303 -21.68 -12.89 8.40
CA THR A 303 -22.44 -13.67 7.42
C THR A 303 -22.54 -15.16 7.78
N LEU A 304 -21.67 -15.67 8.66
CA LEU A 304 -21.70 -17.07 9.07
C LEU A 304 -22.90 -17.36 9.98
N SER A 305 -23.57 -18.48 9.73
CA SER A 305 -24.73 -18.92 10.51
C SER A 305 -24.35 -19.32 11.93
N VAL A 306 -25.27 -19.14 12.88
CA VAL A 306 -25.06 -19.53 14.28
C VAL A 306 -24.74 -21.03 14.42
N ASP A 307 -25.34 -21.89 13.58
CA ASP A 307 -25.06 -23.33 13.55
C ASP A 307 -23.57 -23.62 13.27
N ILE A 308 -22.99 -22.93 12.28
CA ILE A 308 -21.57 -23.06 11.93
C ILE A 308 -20.69 -22.60 13.09
N LEU A 309 -21.06 -21.50 13.77
CA LEU A 309 -20.30 -21.00 14.91
C LEU A 309 -20.30 -21.99 16.08
N ILE A 310 -21.46 -22.57 16.40
CA ILE A 310 -21.56 -23.60 17.44
C ILE A 310 -20.69 -24.81 17.08
N HIS A 311 -20.75 -25.26 15.83
CA HIS A 311 -19.93 -26.38 15.35
C HIS A 311 -18.43 -26.08 15.45
N ARG A 312 -17.99 -24.88 15.06
CA ARG A 312 -16.59 -24.44 15.21
C ARG A 312 -16.17 -24.38 16.68
N ASN A 313 -17.04 -23.93 17.58
CA ASN A 313 -16.72 -23.87 19.01
C ASN A 313 -16.60 -25.27 19.64
N ILE A 314 -17.36 -26.26 19.14
CA ILE A 314 -17.18 -27.67 19.50
C ILE A 314 -15.79 -28.18 19.08
N GLN A 315 -15.37 -27.89 17.85
CA GLN A 315 -14.03 -28.25 17.36
C GLN A 315 -12.91 -27.50 18.10
N LEU A 316 -13.19 -26.26 18.52
CA LEU A 316 -12.25 -25.45 19.30
C LEU A 316 -11.93 -26.14 20.64
N LEU A 317 -12.90 -26.77 21.31
CA LEU A 317 -12.66 -27.50 22.57
C LEU A 317 -11.57 -28.57 22.43
N ASP A 318 -11.55 -29.32 21.33
CA ASP A 318 -10.48 -30.30 21.05
C ASP A 318 -9.12 -29.62 20.92
N THR A 319 -9.09 -28.48 20.23
CA THR A 319 -7.86 -27.69 20.08
C THR A 319 -7.37 -27.18 21.45
N ILE A 320 -8.26 -26.57 22.24
CA ILE A 320 -7.93 -26.03 23.57
C ILE A 320 -7.46 -27.14 24.52
N PHE A 321 -8.12 -28.30 24.49
CA PHE A 321 -7.70 -29.48 25.24
C PHE A 321 -6.29 -29.96 24.83
N ASN A 322 -6.01 -30.05 23.53
CA ASN A 322 -4.69 -30.45 23.02
C ASN A 322 -3.55 -29.47 23.39
N TYR A 323 -3.86 -28.19 23.60
CA TYR A 323 -2.92 -27.20 24.14
C TYR A 323 -2.75 -27.30 25.67
N ASN A 324 -3.45 -28.22 26.35
CA ASN A 324 -3.53 -28.32 27.81
C ASN A 324 -4.06 -27.04 28.47
N TRP A 325 -4.96 -26.33 27.79
CA TRP A 325 -5.60 -25.11 28.31
C TRP A 325 -7.00 -25.37 28.91
N LEU A 326 -7.42 -26.62 28.87
CA LEU A 326 -8.67 -27.14 29.42
C LEU A 326 -8.32 -28.35 30.29
N GLY A 327 -9.15 -28.59 31.32
CA GLY A 327 -9.08 -29.74 32.20
C GLY A 327 -9.27 -31.08 31.48
N ASP A 328 -9.63 -32.10 32.26
CA ASP A 328 -9.70 -33.47 31.77
C ASP A 328 -10.70 -33.71 30.62
N LEU A 329 -10.64 -34.91 30.04
CA LEU A 329 -11.50 -35.32 28.94
C LEU A 329 -12.99 -35.32 29.33
N ASN A 330 -13.31 -35.59 30.61
CA ASN A 330 -14.69 -35.58 31.09
C ASN A 330 -15.28 -34.17 31.01
N PHE A 331 -14.53 -33.18 31.49
CA PHE A 331 -14.95 -31.79 31.42
C PHE A 331 -15.06 -31.28 29.97
N SER A 332 -14.11 -31.66 29.10
CA SER A 332 -14.21 -31.36 27.67
C SER A 332 -15.50 -31.93 27.05
N ASN A 333 -15.84 -33.18 27.36
CA ASN A 333 -17.06 -33.83 26.86
C ASN A 333 -18.34 -33.18 27.39
N GLU A 334 -18.37 -32.76 28.66
CA GLU A 334 -19.49 -32.02 29.24
C GLU A 334 -19.74 -30.71 28.47
N LEU A 335 -18.69 -29.93 28.24
CA LEU A 335 -18.77 -28.69 27.47
C LEU A 335 -19.28 -28.92 26.03
N LYS A 336 -18.80 -29.98 25.36
CA LYS A 336 -19.29 -30.36 24.03
C LYS A 336 -20.77 -30.76 24.05
N ASN A 337 -21.23 -31.46 25.08
CA ASN A 337 -22.62 -31.87 25.21
C ASN A 337 -23.56 -30.67 25.35
N ILE A 338 -23.16 -29.63 26.10
CA ILE A 338 -23.93 -28.37 26.20
C ILE A 338 -24.07 -27.72 24.82
N LEU A 339 -22.97 -27.57 24.07
CA LEU A 339 -23.01 -26.98 22.72
C LEU A 339 -23.77 -27.85 21.71
N THR A 340 -23.70 -29.18 21.83
CA THR A 340 -24.47 -30.11 20.99
C THR A 340 -25.97 -29.98 21.24
N THR A 341 -26.36 -29.78 22.50
CA THR A 341 -27.75 -29.48 22.88
C THR A 341 -28.18 -28.13 22.33
N ALA A 342 -27.34 -27.10 22.42
CA ALA A 342 -27.60 -25.79 21.83
C ALA A 342 -27.86 -25.89 20.31
N LYS A 343 -27.01 -26.64 19.61
CA LYS A 343 -27.14 -26.90 18.17
C LYS A 343 -28.46 -27.59 17.84
N THR A 344 -28.82 -28.62 18.60
CA THR A 344 -30.08 -29.35 18.42
C THR A 344 -31.30 -28.43 18.61
N ASN A 345 -31.30 -27.59 19.64
CA ASN A 345 -32.37 -26.62 19.87
C ASN A 345 -32.51 -25.63 18.71
N LEU A 346 -31.39 -25.10 18.20
CA LEU A 346 -31.38 -24.20 17.05
C LEU A 346 -31.97 -24.86 15.80
N GLN A 347 -31.59 -26.10 15.53
CA GLN A 347 -32.07 -26.87 14.38
C GLN A 347 -33.58 -27.19 14.47
N ASN A 348 -34.10 -27.30 15.69
CA ASN A 348 -35.54 -27.45 15.95
C ASN A 348 -36.31 -26.11 15.90
N GLY A 349 -35.65 -24.99 15.60
CA GLY A 349 -36.26 -23.66 15.55
C GLY A 349 -36.34 -22.93 16.89
N ASP A 350 -35.83 -23.53 17.98
CA ASP A 350 -35.84 -22.93 19.31
C ASP A 350 -34.54 -22.16 19.59
N SER A 351 -34.48 -20.96 19.01
CA SER A 351 -33.34 -20.04 19.17
C SER A 351 -33.16 -19.53 20.60
N LEU A 352 -34.23 -19.53 21.42
CA LEU A 352 -34.16 -19.09 22.81
C LEU A 352 -33.53 -20.19 23.69
N ALA A 353 -33.98 -21.43 23.54
CA ALA A 353 -33.34 -22.56 24.22
C ALA A 353 -31.90 -22.77 23.75
N CYS A 354 -31.59 -22.48 22.48
CA CYS A 354 -30.20 -22.42 22.01
C CYS A 354 -29.39 -21.38 22.80
N ARG A 355 -29.89 -20.16 22.96
CA ARG A 355 -29.21 -19.10 23.74
C ARG A 355 -28.93 -19.56 25.18
N VAL A 356 -29.92 -20.14 25.85
CA VAL A 356 -29.77 -20.62 27.23
C VAL A 356 -28.61 -21.61 27.34
N GLN A 357 -28.49 -22.55 26.41
CA GLN A 357 -27.40 -23.54 26.41
C GLN A 357 -26.03 -22.91 26.11
N VAL A 358 -25.94 -21.99 25.14
CA VAL A 358 -24.67 -21.28 24.88
C VAL A 358 -24.25 -20.43 26.09
N LYS A 359 -25.22 -19.83 26.80
CA LYS A 359 -24.94 -19.07 28.02
C LYS A 359 -24.50 -19.98 29.16
N ALA A 360 -25.15 -21.13 29.36
CA ALA A 360 -24.71 -22.13 30.33
C ALA A 360 -23.28 -22.63 30.06
N PHE A 361 -22.92 -22.85 28.79
CA PHE A 361 -21.54 -23.15 28.39
C PHE A 361 -20.58 -22.02 28.79
N GLN A 362 -20.91 -20.78 28.45
CA GLN A 362 -20.05 -19.61 28.74
C GLN A 362 -19.86 -19.42 30.25
N ASP A 363 -20.93 -19.54 31.03
CA ASP A 363 -20.90 -19.37 32.48
C ASP A 363 -20.12 -20.49 33.16
N LEU A 364 -20.23 -21.74 32.69
CA LEU A 364 -19.43 -22.85 33.22
C LEU A 364 -17.93 -22.64 32.97
N VAL A 365 -17.56 -22.21 31.75
CA VAL A 365 -16.16 -21.86 31.42
C VAL A 365 -15.65 -20.72 32.31
N ASP A 366 -16.45 -19.68 32.51
CA ASP A 366 -16.08 -18.52 33.32
C ASP A 366 -15.95 -18.86 34.81
N ASN A 367 -16.87 -19.66 35.35
CA ASN A 367 -16.84 -20.09 36.74
C ASN A 367 -15.63 -20.99 37.04
N VAL A 368 -15.34 -21.97 36.17
CA VAL A 368 -14.17 -22.85 36.35
C VAL A 368 -12.86 -22.08 36.20
N TYR A 369 -12.79 -21.08 35.31
CA TYR A 369 -11.62 -20.21 35.22
C TYR A 369 -11.42 -19.35 36.48
N LYS A 370 -12.51 -18.83 37.06
CA LYS A 370 -12.46 -17.96 38.26
C LYS A 370 -12.26 -18.71 39.56
N ASP A 371 -12.41 -20.03 39.58
CA ASP A 371 -12.17 -20.84 40.77
C ASP A 371 -10.68 -20.82 41.14
N SER A 372 -10.34 -19.92 42.05
CA SER A 372 -8.97 -19.68 42.52
C SER A 372 -8.41 -20.80 43.40
N LEU A 373 -9.25 -21.74 43.86
CA LEU A 373 -8.80 -22.85 44.70
C LEU A 373 -8.20 -23.98 43.86
N ASN A 374 -8.70 -24.16 42.63
CA ASN A 374 -8.19 -25.01 41.54
C ASN A 374 -7.44 -26.27 42.00
N THR A 375 -8.09 -27.09 42.84
CA THR A 375 -7.58 -28.38 43.34
C THR A 375 -8.11 -29.58 42.54
N ASP A 376 -8.92 -29.35 41.49
CA ASP A 376 -9.62 -30.38 40.71
C ASP A 376 -9.00 -30.57 39.31
N GLN A 377 -9.23 -31.74 38.69
CA GLN A 377 -8.89 -32.03 37.30
C GLN A 377 -9.67 -31.15 36.31
N ARG A 378 -10.71 -30.47 36.78
CA ARG A 378 -11.51 -29.48 36.04
C ARG A 378 -10.88 -28.10 36.19
N PHE A 379 -10.18 -27.66 35.16
CA PHE A 379 -9.62 -26.31 35.09
C PHE A 379 -9.86 -25.68 33.71
N VAL A 380 -9.73 -24.36 33.65
CA VAL A 380 -9.64 -23.58 32.41
C VAL A 380 -8.51 -22.58 32.62
N THR A 381 -7.49 -22.56 31.75
CA THR A 381 -6.43 -21.54 31.86
C THR A 381 -6.93 -20.20 31.32
N ILE A 382 -6.20 -19.09 31.55
CA ILE A 382 -6.56 -17.80 30.95
C ILE A 382 -6.62 -17.87 29.41
N GLU A 383 -5.77 -18.70 28.78
CA GLU A 383 -5.81 -18.94 27.34
C GLU A 383 -7.08 -19.65 26.92
N GLY A 384 -7.41 -20.77 27.57
CA GLY A 384 -8.64 -21.50 27.31
C GLY A 384 -9.88 -20.62 27.50
N TRP A 385 -9.91 -19.84 28.59
CA TRP A 385 -10.98 -18.91 28.88
C TRP A 385 -11.14 -17.88 27.76
N LYS A 386 -10.06 -17.22 27.30
CA LYS A 386 -10.15 -16.24 26.20
C LYS A 386 -10.78 -16.82 24.94
N PHE A 387 -10.38 -18.02 24.55
CA PHE A 387 -10.91 -18.65 23.35
C PHE A 387 -12.36 -19.10 23.52
N LEU A 388 -12.66 -19.86 24.59
CA LEU A 388 -13.97 -20.45 24.78
C LEU A 388 -15.04 -19.40 25.14
N TYR A 389 -14.72 -18.46 26.03
CA TYR A 389 -15.64 -17.43 26.50
C TYR A 389 -16.05 -16.46 25.38
N TRP A 390 -15.07 -15.90 24.65
CA TRP A 390 -15.35 -14.90 23.61
C TRP A 390 -16.01 -15.52 22.38
N ASN A 391 -15.63 -16.73 21.97
CA ASN A 391 -16.34 -17.40 20.86
C ASN A 391 -17.79 -17.74 21.24
N ALA A 392 -18.08 -18.09 22.49
CA ALA A 392 -19.46 -18.20 22.97
C ALA A 392 -20.18 -16.85 22.98
N GLN A 393 -19.49 -15.76 23.36
CA GLN A 393 -20.06 -14.42 23.32
C GLN A 393 -20.49 -14.02 21.89
N TYR A 394 -19.65 -14.31 20.88
CA TYR A 394 -19.96 -14.02 19.48
C TYR A 394 -21.19 -14.78 18.96
N ILE A 395 -21.48 -15.95 19.53
CA ILE A 395 -22.72 -16.68 19.25
C ILE A 395 -23.91 -16.00 19.94
N LEU A 396 -23.79 -15.66 21.23
CA LEU A 396 -24.84 -15.02 22.01
C LEU A 396 -25.27 -13.66 21.45
N ASP A 397 -24.33 -12.91 20.87
CA ASP A 397 -24.61 -11.61 20.25
C ASP A 397 -25.49 -11.73 18.99
N ARG A 398 -25.59 -12.93 18.39
CA ARG A 398 -26.40 -13.22 17.19
C ARG A 398 -27.74 -13.90 17.49
N LEU A 399 -27.94 -14.36 18.72
CA LEU A 399 -29.18 -14.99 19.16
C LEU A 399 -30.13 -13.95 19.75
N PRO A 400 -31.46 -14.19 19.73
CA PRO A 400 -32.43 -13.26 20.32
C PRO A 400 -32.12 -13.01 21.79
N LYS A 401 -32.41 -11.81 22.29
CA LYS A 401 -32.24 -11.47 23.71
C LYS A 401 -33.41 -12.02 24.53
N LEU A 402 -33.14 -12.31 25.79
CA LEU A 402 -34.18 -12.56 26.79
C LEU A 402 -34.89 -11.26 27.16
#